data_AF-A0A2V6F1B0-F1
#
_entry.id   AF-A0A2V6F1B0-F1
#
_cell.length_a   1.000
_cell.length_b   1.000
_cell.length_c   1.000
_cell.angle_alpha   90.00
_cell.angle_beta   90.00
_cell.angle_gamma   90.00
#
_symmetry.space_group_name_H-M   'P 1'
#
loop_
_entity.id
_entity.type
_entity.pdbx_description
1 polymer ?
#
loop_
_entity_poly.entity_id
_entity_poly.type
_entity_poly.pdbx_seq_one_letter_code
_entity_poly.pdbx_strand_id
1 'polypeptide(L)'
;MKIKTNNRPQGNVILAVLLTAFIVGLALSTYLTLISVQNQSTLRSQSWNSSVPAMEAGVEEALTQVYYSGTTNLAANGFTLNADGYYHKSCTLGYGVSYDVGIKPPLAGAIDQVDIQCLGYAPVLPSLATTPDTRLISPYGMILGGFVPSFTPVNPTARRKVWVVARRRTPFDDFGGIGKDGLDMNGNNLTTKSFDSSDPAQSTNGKYDPAKAGDKGNLATNSGLVNSLKVGNADVQGHVATGPNGTVAIGPQGSVGSKKWVTDGNNGIEAGYASDDANIDIPDVQVPFTSNYSAPLTGKYPPVSGPSYDFIMGSGNYRVSSLHGKVLVIGNAVLLVDSSFSFTGQDQITLNPGATLKVYVAAADAKLAGNGVVNPDGNPLAFQYYGLPSNTSLNLGGNFAFTGIAYAPEATITMGGGGSTTEDFIGAFLGKKVTLNGHINFIRDLNMKTIPIAQYVVGSWNEVKPD
;
A
#
# COMPACT_ATOMS: atom_id res chain seq x y z
N MET A 1 -111.58 9.22 12.09
CA MET A 1 -110.33 8.52 12.44
C MET A 1 -109.68 7.96 11.18
N LYS A 2 -108.60 8.58 10.68
CA LYS A 2 -107.63 7.95 9.75
C LYS A 2 -106.27 8.60 9.98
N ILE A 3 -105.45 7.97 10.80
CA ILE A 3 -104.02 8.23 10.89
C ILE A 3 -103.40 7.65 9.62
N LYS A 4 -102.75 8.48 8.80
CA LYS A 4 -101.89 8.02 7.71
C LYS A 4 -100.44 8.20 8.15
N THR A 5 -99.83 7.12 8.62
CA THR A 5 -98.38 6.96 8.73
C THR A 5 -97.77 6.73 7.36
N ASN A 6 -96.77 7.52 6.96
CA ASN A 6 -95.87 7.12 5.88
C ASN A 6 -94.46 7.70 6.12
N ASN A 7 -93.69 7.01 6.97
CA ASN A 7 -92.25 7.25 7.08
C ASN A 7 -91.56 6.57 5.90
N ARG A 8 -91.08 7.33 4.92
CA ARG A 8 -90.19 6.83 3.87
C ARG A 8 -88.73 7.20 4.19
N PRO A 9 -87.85 6.23 4.47
CA PRO A 9 -86.44 6.47 4.86
C PRO A 9 -85.51 6.64 3.65
N GLN A 10 -85.86 7.50 2.68
CA GLN A 10 -85.05 7.64 1.45
C GLN A 10 -83.87 8.63 1.58
N GLY A 11 -83.95 9.62 2.49
CA GLY A 11 -82.84 10.56 2.73
C GLY A 11 -81.66 9.97 3.50
N ASN A 12 -81.91 8.96 4.34
CA ASN A 12 -80.88 8.37 5.20
C ASN A 12 -79.87 7.52 4.41
N VAL A 13 -80.32 6.89 3.31
CA VAL A 13 -79.46 6.05 2.46
C VAL A 13 -78.48 6.89 1.63
N ILE A 14 -78.92 8.04 1.09
CA ILE A 14 -78.04 8.93 0.31
C ILE A 14 -76.96 9.55 1.20
N LEU A 15 -77.30 9.97 2.42
CA LEU A 15 -76.35 10.53 3.37
C LEU A 15 -75.29 9.48 3.78
N ALA A 16 -75.72 8.24 4.05
CA ALA A 16 -74.82 7.14 4.36
C ALA A 16 -73.85 6.87 3.20
N VAL A 17 -74.36 6.81 1.95
CA VAL A 17 -73.53 6.59 0.76
C VAL A 17 -72.50 7.71 0.56
N LEU A 18 -72.89 8.98 0.69
CA LEU A 18 -71.97 10.12 0.57
C LEU A 18 -70.88 10.11 1.64
N LEU A 19 -71.23 9.80 2.89
CA LEU A 19 -70.26 9.70 3.98
C LEU A 19 -69.28 8.54 3.76
N THR A 20 -69.76 7.37 3.33
CA THR A 20 -68.86 6.26 2.97
C THR A 20 -67.96 6.61 1.79
N ALA A 21 -68.49 7.26 0.74
CA ALA A 21 -67.69 7.68 -0.41
C ALA A 21 -66.62 8.70 -0.02
N PHE A 22 -66.95 9.64 0.87
CA PHE A 22 -66.00 10.62 1.40
C PHE A 22 -64.89 9.96 2.23
N ILE A 23 -65.23 9.04 3.13
CA ILE A 23 -64.25 8.29 3.93
C ILE A 23 -63.33 7.45 3.04
N VAL A 24 -63.88 6.77 2.04
CA VAL A 24 -63.10 5.99 1.07
C VAL A 24 -62.19 6.91 0.23
N GLY A 25 -62.69 8.07 -0.20
CA GLY A 25 -61.90 9.06 -0.94
C GLY A 25 -60.73 9.62 -0.12
N LEU A 26 -60.95 9.92 1.16
CA LEU A 26 -59.89 10.34 2.08
C LEU A 26 -58.85 9.24 2.29
N ALA A 27 -59.29 8.02 2.57
CA ALA A 27 -58.40 6.88 2.79
C ALA A 27 -57.52 6.62 1.55
N LEU A 28 -58.11 6.68 0.35
CA LEU A 28 -57.39 6.49 -0.92
C LEU A 28 -56.40 7.62 -1.18
N SER A 29 -56.77 8.88 -0.92
CA SER A 29 -55.86 10.03 -1.03
C SER A 29 -54.66 9.89 -0.11
N THR A 30 -54.88 9.56 1.17
CA THR A 30 -53.79 9.36 2.15
C THR A 30 -52.88 8.20 1.74
N TYR A 31 -53.45 7.10 1.25
CA TYR A 31 -52.68 5.94 0.80
C TYR A 31 -51.83 6.24 -0.43
N LEU A 32 -52.36 6.96 -1.42
CA LEU A 32 -51.61 7.40 -2.59
C LEU A 32 -50.47 8.36 -2.20
N THR A 33 -50.69 9.25 -1.24
CA THR A 33 -49.63 10.12 -0.71
C THR A 33 -48.54 9.30 -0.02
N LEU A 34 -48.90 8.30 0.80
CA LEU A 34 -47.94 7.43 1.47
C LEU A 34 -47.07 6.65 0.47
N ILE A 35 -47.68 6.07 -0.56
CA ILE A 35 -46.95 5.38 -1.64
C ILE A 35 -46.00 6.35 -2.35
N SER A 36 -46.44 7.58 -2.63
CA SER A 36 -45.60 8.59 -3.27
C SER A 36 -44.37 8.93 -2.43
N VAL A 37 -44.54 9.12 -1.10
CA VAL A 37 -43.42 9.37 -0.17
C VAL A 37 -42.49 8.16 -0.08
N GLN A 38 -43.02 6.94 -0.02
CA GLN A 38 -42.23 5.71 0.01
C GLN A 38 -41.39 5.54 -1.26
N ASN A 39 -41.99 5.77 -2.43
CA ASN A 39 -41.29 5.71 -3.72
C ASN A 39 -40.17 6.76 -3.78
N GLN A 40 -40.48 7.99 -3.35
CA GLN A 40 -39.53 9.11 -3.26
C GLN A 40 -38.33 8.80 -2.35
N SER A 41 -38.58 8.23 -1.17
CA SER A 41 -37.54 7.82 -0.22
C SER A 41 -36.67 6.69 -0.81
N THR A 42 -37.29 5.73 -1.50
CA THR A 42 -36.59 4.62 -2.15
C THR A 42 -35.66 5.13 -3.26
N LEU A 43 -36.15 6.02 -4.12
CA LEU A 43 -35.38 6.60 -5.22
C LEU A 43 -34.19 7.44 -4.73
N ARG A 44 -34.38 8.25 -3.68
CA ARG A 44 -33.26 8.97 -3.03
C ARG A 44 -32.19 8.03 -2.50
N SER A 45 -32.62 6.94 -1.85
CA SER A 45 -31.70 5.93 -1.31
C SER A 45 -30.91 5.23 -2.42
N GLN A 46 -31.56 4.92 -3.54
CA GLN A 46 -30.91 4.35 -4.71
C GLN A 46 -29.87 5.30 -5.33
N SER A 47 -30.23 6.57 -5.56
CA SER A 47 -29.29 7.57 -6.09
C SER A 47 -28.14 7.86 -5.13
N TRP A 48 -28.40 7.87 -3.82
CA TRP A 48 -27.35 8.03 -2.81
C TRP A 48 -26.36 6.87 -2.83
N ASN A 49 -26.85 5.62 -2.96
CA ASN A 49 -26.00 4.44 -3.04
C ASN A 49 -25.23 4.37 -4.37
N SER A 50 -25.82 4.80 -5.49
CA SER A 50 -25.16 4.74 -6.81
C SER A 50 -24.05 5.78 -6.99
N SER A 51 -23.99 6.83 -6.17
CA SER A 51 -22.86 7.77 -6.16
C SER A 51 -21.58 7.17 -5.55
N VAL A 52 -21.66 6.09 -4.77
CA VAL A 52 -20.47 5.45 -4.14
C VAL A 52 -19.53 4.84 -5.19
N PRO A 53 -20.00 3.95 -6.10
CA PRO A 53 -19.13 3.40 -7.14
C PRO A 53 -18.54 4.46 -8.07
N ALA A 54 -19.26 5.57 -8.28
CA ALA A 54 -18.77 6.68 -9.09
C ALA A 54 -17.55 7.35 -8.43
N MET A 55 -17.65 7.57 -7.12
CA MET A 55 -16.59 8.15 -6.32
C MET A 55 -15.40 7.19 -6.17
N GLU A 56 -15.65 5.90 -5.98
CA GLU A 56 -14.61 4.86 -5.98
C GLU A 56 -13.83 4.86 -7.30
N ALA A 57 -14.52 4.89 -8.45
CA ALA A 57 -13.87 4.98 -9.75
C ALA A 57 -12.98 6.23 -9.89
N GLY A 58 -13.42 7.38 -9.35
CA GLY A 58 -12.61 8.59 -9.34
C GLY A 58 -11.37 8.48 -8.44
N VAL A 59 -11.50 7.87 -7.25
CA VAL A 59 -10.35 7.61 -6.38
C VAL A 59 -9.34 6.66 -7.04
N GLU A 60 -9.82 5.60 -7.71
CA GLU A 60 -8.95 4.67 -8.45
C GLU A 60 -8.21 5.36 -9.61
N GLU A 61 -8.88 6.25 -10.34
CA GLU A 61 -8.24 7.08 -11.38
C GLU A 61 -7.13 7.96 -10.78
N ALA A 62 -7.37 8.54 -9.61
CA ALA A 62 -6.36 9.35 -8.92
C ALA A 62 -5.19 8.52 -8.40
N LEU A 63 -5.44 7.37 -7.77
CA LEU A 63 -4.38 6.46 -7.32
C LEU A 63 -3.54 5.97 -8.50
N THR A 64 -4.17 5.64 -9.62
CA THR A 64 -3.50 5.25 -10.86
C THR A 64 -2.60 6.38 -11.40
N GLN A 65 -3.10 7.62 -11.39
CA GLN A 65 -2.32 8.78 -11.83
C GLN A 65 -1.07 8.97 -10.97
N VAL A 66 -1.21 8.88 -9.65
CA VAL A 66 -0.09 9.01 -8.72
C VAL A 66 0.89 7.83 -8.86
N TYR A 67 0.39 6.62 -9.10
CA TYR A 67 1.23 5.44 -9.30
C TYR A 67 2.17 5.58 -10.50
N TYR A 68 1.66 6.01 -11.66
CA TYR A 68 2.47 6.10 -12.88
C TYR A 68 3.22 7.42 -13.04
N SER A 69 2.61 8.55 -12.64
CA SER A 69 3.18 9.89 -12.87
C SER A 69 3.93 10.44 -11.64
N GLY A 70 3.87 9.74 -10.51
CA GLY A 70 4.37 10.23 -9.23
C GLY A 70 3.65 11.49 -8.76
N THR A 71 4.23 12.18 -7.79
CA THR A 71 3.70 13.45 -7.25
C THR A 71 4.20 14.69 -7.98
N THR A 72 5.10 14.53 -8.95
CA THR A 72 5.77 15.63 -9.67
C THR A 72 5.17 15.91 -11.04
N ASN A 73 4.49 14.94 -11.67
CA ASN A 73 3.89 15.08 -13.00
C ASN A 73 2.36 14.88 -12.98
N LEU A 74 1.68 15.49 -12.00
CA LEU A 74 0.24 15.33 -11.82
C LEU A 74 -0.62 15.97 -12.92
N ALA A 75 -0.06 16.84 -13.77
CA ALA A 75 -0.78 17.45 -14.91
C ALA A 75 -0.92 16.52 -16.14
N ALA A 76 -0.32 15.33 -16.10
CA ALA A 76 -0.44 14.36 -17.19
C ALA A 76 -1.85 13.73 -17.25
N ASN A 77 -2.15 12.98 -18.32
CA ASN A 77 -3.36 12.16 -18.46
C ASN A 77 -4.70 12.91 -18.26
N GLY A 78 -4.74 14.20 -18.60
CA GLY A 78 -5.95 15.04 -18.58
C GLY A 78 -6.27 15.69 -17.24
N PHE A 79 -5.38 15.60 -16.25
CA PHE A 79 -5.50 16.34 -15.00
C PHE A 79 -5.08 17.80 -15.17
N THR A 80 -5.84 18.73 -14.59
CA THR A 80 -5.58 20.18 -14.70
C THR A 80 -5.51 20.81 -13.31
N LEU A 81 -4.51 21.65 -13.08
CA LEU A 81 -4.39 22.39 -11.81
C LEU A 81 -5.45 23.47 -11.72
N ASN A 82 -6.27 23.41 -10.67
CA ASN A 82 -7.29 24.41 -10.36
C ASN A 82 -6.81 25.39 -9.29
N ALA A 83 -7.56 26.49 -9.11
CA ALA A 83 -7.21 27.57 -8.17
C ALA A 83 -7.25 27.15 -6.69
N ASP A 84 -7.89 26.02 -6.37
CA ASP A 84 -7.92 25.39 -5.05
C ASP A 84 -6.61 24.64 -4.70
N GLY A 85 -5.70 24.53 -5.66
CA GLY A 85 -4.42 23.82 -5.51
C GLY A 85 -4.52 22.32 -5.72
N TYR A 86 -5.64 21.80 -6.25
CA TYR A 86 -5.80 20.40 -6.64
C TYR A 86 -5.68 20.25 -8.16
N TYR A 87 -5.14 19.11 -8.58
CA TYR A 87 -5.18 18.64 -9.95
C TYR A 87 -6.49 17.89 -10.17
N HIS A 88 -7.40 18.47 -10.93
CA HIS A 88 -8.74 17.93 -11.17
C HIS A 88 -8.84 17.13 -12.46
N LYS A 89 -9.65 16.08 -12.42
CA LYS A 89 -10.13 15.34 -13.59
C LYS A 89 -11.56 14.90 -13.34
N SER A 90 -12.43 15.09 -14.34
CA SER A 90 -13.80 14.63 -14.28
C SER A 90 -14.10 13.64 -15.41
N CYS A 91 -14.93 12.65 -15.14
CA CYS A 91 -15.33 11.64 -16.12
C CYS A 91 -16.81 11.28 -15.96
N THR A 92 -17.46 10.90 -17.07
CA THR A 92 -18.84 10.42 -17.10
C THR A 92 -18.84 8.92 -17.37
N LEU A 93 -19.39 8.13 -16.45
CA LEU A 93 -19.37 6.66 -16.47
C LEU A 93 -20.61 6.05 -17.18
N GLY A 94 -21.51 6.89 -17.68
CA GLY A 94 -22.77 6.49 -18.31
C GLY A 94 -23.98 6.64 -17.37
N TYR A 95 -25.20 6.57 -17.92
CA TYR A 95 -26.46 6.66 -17.17
C TYR A 95 -26.59 7.88 -16.25
N GLY A 96 -25.95 9.01 -16.59
CA GLY A 96 -25.97 10.22 -15.77
C GLY A 96 -25.10 10.17 -14.51
N VAL A 97 -24.26 9.15 -14.37
CA VAL A 97 -23.28 9.02 -13.29
C VAL A 97 -21.94 9.60 -13.73
N SER A 98 -21.33 10.41 -12.88
CA SER A 98 -20.02 11.03 -13.13
C SER A 98 -19.23 11.20 -11.84
N TYR A 99 -17.94 11.48 -11.98
CA TYR A 99 -17.11 11.89 -10.85
C TYR A 99 -16.26 13.11 -11.21
N ASP A 100 -15.84 13.82 -10.18
CA ASP A 100 -14.79 14.84 -10.23
C ASP A 100 -13.78 14.53 -9.12
N VAL A 101 -12.54 14.23 -9.49
CA VAL A 101 -11.46 13.89 -8.56
C VAL A 101 -10.35 14.92 -8.62
N GLY A 102 -9.91 15.37 -7.45
CA GLY A 102 -8.79 16.26 -7.22
C GLY A 102 -7.64 15.55 -6.50
N ILE A 103 -6.40 15.77 -6.96
CA ILE A 103 -5.17 15.27 -6.33
C ILE A 103 -4.32 16.45 -5.87
N LYS A 104 -3.82 16.41 -4.64
CA LYS A 104 -2.88 17.39 -4.11
C LYS A 104 -1.59 16.71 -3.66
N PRO A 105 -0.42 17.10 -4.21
CA PRO A 105 0.86 16.52 -3.81
C PRO A 105 1.26 17.00 -2.40
N PRO A 106 2.16 16.27 -1.72
CA PRO A 106 2.69 16.68 -0.42
C PRO A 106 3.42 18.03 -0.53
N LEU A 107 3.37 18.81 0.54
CA LEU A 107 4.20 20.00 0.69
C LEU A 107 5.68 19.60 0.70
N ALA A 108 6.53 20.42 0.08
CA ALA A 108 7.98 20.18 0.08
C ALA A 108 8.52 20.10 1.51
N GLY A 109 9.12 18.96 1.88
CA GLY A 109 9.64 18.69 3.22
C GLY A 109 8.61 18.13 4.22
N ALA A 110 7.35 17.95 3.82
CA ALA A 110 6.35 17.22 4.60
C ALA A 110 6.47 15.70 4.39
N ILE A 111 5.70 14.93 5.18
CA ILE A 111 5.51 13.50 4.96
C ILE A 111 4.99 13.23 3.54
N ASP A 112 5.44 12.14 2.91
CA ASP A 112 5.07 11.75 1.54
C ASP A 112 3.62 11.22 1.50
N GLN A 113 2.70 12.17 1.59
CA GLN A 113 1.26 11.97 1.67
C GLN A 113 0.56 12.76 0.56
N VAL A 114 -0.29 12.07 -0.18
CA VAL A 114 -1.13 12.67 -1.23
C VAL A 114 -2.56 12.76 -0.71
N ASP A 115 -3.13 13.95 -0.83
CA ASP A 115 -4.53 14.18 -0.51
C ASP A 115 -5.37 14.03 -1.79
N ILE A 116 -6.35 13.14 -1.76
CA ILE A 116 -7.28 12.89 -2.85
C ILE A 116 -8.68 13.28 -2.39
N GLN A 117 -9.37 14.11 -3.15
CA GLN A 117 -10.77 14.44 -2.94
C GLN A 117 -11.57 13.99 -4.14
N CYS A 118 -12.64 13.22 -3.93
CA CYS A 118 -13.51 12.81 -5.04
C CYS A 118 -14.97 13.12 -4.73
N LEU A 119 -15.65 13.73 -5.70
CA LEU A 119 -17.07 13.97 -5.75
C LEU A 119 -17.72 12.97 -6.71
N GLY A 120 -18.58 12.09 -6.20
CA GLY A 120 -19.40 11.20 -7.00
C GLY A 120 -20.78 11.81 -7.24
N TYR A 121 -21.22 11.85 -8.49
CA TYR A 121 -22.53 12.36 -8.91
C TYR A 121 -23.39 11.22 -9.45
N ALA A 122 -24.63 11.15 -8.98
CA ALA A 122 -25.64 10.24 -9.49
C ALA A 122 -26.93 10.97 -9.83
N PRO A 123 -27.68 10.53 -10.86
CA PRO A 123 -28.92 11.18 -11.24
C PRO A 123 -29.99 11.00 -10.15
N VAL A 124 -30.70 12.08 -9.82
CA VAL A 124 -31.94 12.05 -9.03
C VAL A 124 -33.08 12.51 -9.94
N LEU A 125 -34.27 11.96 -9.72
CA LEU A 125 -35.46 12.41 -10.44
C LEU A 125 -35.76 13.90 -10.12
N PRO A 126 -36.10 14.73 -11.11
CA PRO A 126 -36.35 16.17 -10.93
C PRO A 126 -37.36 16.53 -9.83
N SER A 127 -38.31 15.63 -9.51
CA SER A 127 -39.36 15.84 -8.49
C SER A 127 -38.87 15.78 -7.03
N LEU A 128 -37.59 15.45 -6.80
CA LEU A 128 -37.04 15.13 -5.49
C LEU A 128 -36.05 16.15 -4.92
N ALA A 129 -35.79 17.25 -5.62
CA ALA A 129 -34.52 17.93 -5.44
C ALA A 129 -34.51 19.40 -5.08
N THR A 130 -35.66 20.07 -5.02
CA THR A 130 -35.64 21.54 -4.96
C THR A 130 -36.47 22.15 -3.84
N THR A 131 -36.99 21.39 -2.86
CA THR A 131 -37.70 22.01 -1.72
C THR A 131 -37.56 21.22 -0.42
N PRO A 132 -37.53 21.91 0.75
CA PRO A 132 -37.90 21.27 2.01
C PRO A 132 -39.27 20.62 1.83
N ASP A 133 -39.44 19.39 2.32
CA ASP A 133 -40.70 18.67 2.20
C ASP A 133 -41.80 19.39 3.00
N THR A 134 -42.48 20.35 2.37
CA THR A 134 -43.60 21.09 2.97
C THR A 134 -44.89 20.27 2.99
N ARG A 135 -44.88 19.00 2.52
CA ARG A 135 -46.06 18.12 2.54
C ARG A 135 -46.44 17.66 3.95
N LEU A 136 -45.53 17.82 4.93
CA LEU A 136 -45.82 17.61 6.35
C LEU A 136 -46.48 18.83 7.04
N ILE A 137 -46.58 19.98 6.36
CA ILE A 137 -47.10 21.23 6.97
C ILE A 137 -48.64 21.29 6.91
N SER A 138 -49.32 20.40 6.18
CA SER A 138 -50.77 20.27 6.31
C SER A 138 -51.30 18.91 5.86
N PRO A 139 -51.77 18.04 6.77
CA PRO A 139 -52.57 16.87 6.40
C PRO A 139 -53.93 17.23 5.76
N TYR A 140 -54.26 18.53 5.61
CA TYR A 140 -55.52 19.04 5.06
C TYR A 140 -55.36 19.95 3.82
N GLY A 141 -54.15 20.13 3.28
CA GLY A 141 -53.84 21.13 2.25
C GLY A 141 -54.32 20.82 0.82
N MET A 142 -54.88 19.64 0.54
CA MET A 142 -55.36 19.28 -0.81
C MET A 142 -56.78 19.79 -1.15
N ILE A 143 -57.48 20.45 -0.23
CA ILE A 143 -58.87 20.91 -0.46
C ILE A 143 -58.96 22.38 -0.95
N LEU A 144 -57.89 23.17 -0.86
CA LEU A 144 -57.87 24.55 -1.39
C LEU A 144 -56.70 24.73 -2.35
N GLY A 145 -57.00 24.68 -3.64
CA GLY A 145 -56.03 24.71 -4.73
C GLY A 145 -55.05 25.87 -4.66
N GLY A 146 -53.77 25.55 -4.49
CA GLY A 146 -52.65 26.40 -4.84
C GLY A 146 -52.01 25.89 -6.11
N PHE A 147 -52.46 26.37 -7.27
CA PHE A 147 -51.70 26.31 -8.51
C PHE A 147 -50.48 27.22 -8.33
N VAL A 148 -49.28 26.65 -8.22
CA VAL A 148 -48.04 27.41 -8.41
C VAL A 148 -47.27 26.77 -9.56
N PRO A 149 -47.16 27.42 -10.74
CA PRO A 149 -46.26 26.96 -11.77
C PRO A 149 -44.84 27.33 -11.31
N SER A 150 -43.92 26.38 -11.32
CA SER A 150 -42.49 26.71 -11.15
C SER A 150 -41.68 25.88 -12.13
N PHE A 151 -41.03 26.61 -13.02
CA PHE A 151 -40.22 26.16 -14.14
C PHE A 151 -38.95 25.39 -13.70
N THR A 152 -38.55 24.42 -14.54
CA THR A 152 -37.26 23.71 -14.70
C THR A 152 -36.03 24.65 -14.82
N PRO A 153 -34.74 24.25 -14.62
CA PRO A 153 -34.15 22.97 -15.09
C PRO A 153 -32.99 22.33 -14.27
N VAL A 154 -32.43 21.26 -14.86
CA VAL A 154 -31.12 20.58 -14.66
C VAL A 154 -31.10 19.49 -13.60
N ASN A 155 -30.96 18.24 -14.07
CA ASN A 155 -30.73 17.00 -13.31
C ASN A 155 -30.25 17.25 -11.89
N PRO A 156 -31.11 17.15 -10.88
CA PRO A 156 -30.60 17.18 -9.54
C PRO A 156 -29.74 15.95 -9.33
N THR A 157 -28.50 16.16 -8.95
CA THR A 157 -27.58 15.07 -8.71
C THR A 157 -27.45 14.85 -7.21
N ALA A 158 -27.62 13.60 -6.79
CA ALA A 158 -27.12 13.19 -5.48
C ALA A 158 -25.61 13.26 -5.59
N ARG A 159 -24.98 14.02 -4.70
CA ARG A 159 -23.53 14.16 -4.64
C ARG A 159 -23.01 13.68 -3.29
N ARG A 160 -21.92 12.93 -3.31
CA ARG A 160 -21.15 12.50 -2.13
C ARG A 160 -19.71 12.91 -2.35
N LYS A 161 -19.03 13.28 -1.27
CA LYS A 161 -17.62 13.66 -1.30
C LYS A 161 -16.83 12.76 -0.36
N VAL A 162 -15.73 12.23 -0.84
CA VAL A 162 -14.75 11.52 -0.02
C VAL A 162 -13.46 12.31 0.02
N TRP A 163 -12.83 12.31 1.17
CA TRP A 163 -11.44 12.64 1.37
C TRP A 163 -10.66 11.36 1.64
N VAL A 164 -9.77 11.04 0.71
CA VAL A 164 -8.83 9.92 0.81
C VAL A 164 -7.43 10.46 1.05
N VAL A 165 -6.75 9.91 2.04
CA VAL A 165 -5.34 10.17 2.28
C VAL A 165 -4.58 8.95 1.77
N ALA A 166 -3.73 9.14 0.77
CA ALA A 166 -2.84 8.11 0.26
C ALA A 166 -1.43 8.36 0.78
N ARG A 167 -0.77 7.32 1.28
CA ARG A 167 0.63 7.38 1.71
C ARG A 167 1.45 6.39 0.94
N ARG A 168 2.69 6.77 0.64
CA ARG A 168 3.63 5.84 0.04
C ARG A 168 4.07 4.82 1.10
N ARG A 169 3.78 3.54 0.88
CA ARG A 169 4.15 2.44 1.77
C ARG A 169 5.11 1.50 1.06
N THR A 170 6.14 1.07 1.77
CA THR A 170 7.03 -0.02 1.34
C THR A 170 6.70 -1.28 2.11
N PRO A 171 6.98 -2.47 1.55
CA PRO A 171 6.92 -3.72 2.32
C PRO A 171 7.78 -3.66 3.59
N PHE A 172 8.83 -2.84 3.60
CA PHE A 172 9.82 -2.77 4.68
C PHE A 172 9.55 -1.71 5.76
N ASP A 173 8.41 -1.01 5.71
CA ASP A 173 8.09 0.07 6.67
C ASP A 173 7.92 -0.48 8.10
N ASP A 174 7.36 -1.68 8.23
CA ASP A 174 7.11 -2.31 9.52
C ASP A 174 8.03 -3.51 9.80
N PHE A 175 8.57 -4.16 8.76
CA PHE A 175 9.36 -5.39 8.84
C PHE A 175 10.69 -5.28 8.09
N GLY A 176 11.76 -5.88 8.61
CA GLY A 176 13.06 -5.92 7.94
C GLY A 176 13.27 -7.18 7.11
N GLY A 177 12.69 -8.30 7.55
CA GLY A 177 12.79 -9.60 6.89
C GLY A 177 11.41 -10.16 6.58
N ILE A 178 11.12 -10.43 5.30
CA ILE A 178 9.80 -10.85 4.85
C ILE A 178 9.92 -12.11 3.99
N GLY A 179 9.15 -13.14 4.32
CA GLY A 179 8.95 -14.31 3.46
C GLY A 179 7.50 -14.40 2.98
N LYS A 180 7.24 -14.26 1.68
CA LYS A 180 5.87 -14.32 1.10
C LYS A 180 5.11 -15.58 1.55
N ASP A 181 5.73 -16.75 1.37
CA ASP A 181 5.16 -18.07 1.67
C ASP A 181 5.71 -18.67 2.97
N GLY A 182 6.86 -18.20 3.44
CA GLY A 182 7.43 -18.62 4.71
C GLY A 182 8.84 -18.09 4.98
N LEU A 183 9.22 -18.10 6.26
CA LEU A 183 10.52 -17.67 6.76
C LEU A 183 11.02 -18.68 7.79
N ASP A 184 12.23 -19.19 7.61
CA ASP A 184 12.80 -20.25 8.44
C ASP A 184 14.20 -19.87 8.94
N MET A 185 14.39 -19.96 10.26
CA MET A 185 15.60 -19.59 10.99
C MET A 185 16.21 -20.85 11.61
N ASN A 186 16.98 -21.59 10.80
CA ASN A 186 17.54 -22.90 11.14
C ASN A 186 18.94 -22.83 11.82
N GLY A 187 19.35 -21.65 12.26
CA GLY A 187 20.66 -21.39 12.87
C GLY A 187 20.67 -21.47 14.40
N ASN A 188 21.80 -21.89 14.97
CA ASN A 188 22.12 -21.66 16.38
C ASN A 188 22.96 -20.37 16.42
N ASN A 189 22.49 -19.31 17.10
CA ASN A 189 23.06 -17.95 17.10
C ASN A 189 22.65 -17.08 15.89
N LEU A 190 21.35 -17.02 15.64
CA LEU A 190 20.80 -16.02 14.74
C LEU A 190 20.18 -14.90 15.60
N THR A 191 20.56 -13.65 15.36
CA THR A 191 19.93 -12.51 16.05
C THR A 191 19.34 -11.51 15.07
N THR A 192 18.19 -10.92 15.40
CA THR A 192 17.63 -9.77 14.68
C THR A 192 17.56 -8.54 15.57
N LYS A 193 17.96 -7.40 15.03
CA LYS A 193 18.01 -6.10 15.73
C LYS A 193 17.63 -4.97 14.78
N SER A 194 17.58 -3.75 15.30
CA SER A 194 17.40 -2.56 14.46
C SER A 194 18.33 -1.40 14.83
N PHE A 195 18.40 -0.43 13.93
CA PHE A 195 18.88 0.92 14.18
C PHE A 195 18.20 1.89 13.20
N ASP A 196 18.34 3.19 13.43
CA ASP A 196 17.90 4.22 12.50
C ASP A 196 19.11 5.06 12.09
N SER A 197 19.49 4.97 10.81
CA SER A 197 20.63 5.73 10.27
C SER A 197 20.42 7.25 10.27
N SER A 198 19.19 7.73 10.46
CA SER A 198 18.87 9.15 10.60
C SER A 198 18.88 9.66 12.05
N ASP A 199 18.89 8.75 13.04
CA ASP A 199 18.84 9.09 14.47
C ASP A 199 20.22 8.90 15.14
N PRO A 200 20.89 9.97 15.60
CA PRO A 200 22.17 9.89 16.32
C PRO A 200 22.10 9.12 17.65
N ALA A 201 20.92 8.92 18.22
CA ALA A 201 20.71 8.10 19.41
C ALA A 201 20.75 6.59 19.09
N GLN A 202 20.45 6.20 17.85
CA GLN A 202 20.46 4.81 17.38
C GLN A 202 21.62 4.49 16.42
N SER A 203 22.36 5.51 15.97
CA SER A 203 23.48 5.36 15.04
C SER A 203 24.69 6.20 15.45
N THR A 204 25.85 5.88 14.92
CA THR A 204 27.07 6.69 15.05
C THR A 204 27.52 7.11 13.66
N ASN A 205 27.41 8.41 13.35
CA ASN A 205 27.62 8.96 12.00
C ASN A 205 26.75 8.27 10.92
N GLY A 206 25.51 7.91 11.26
CA GLY A 206 24.57 7.24 10.36
C GLY A 206 24.85 5.75 10.11
N LYS A 207 25.83 5.16 10.81
CA LYS A 207 26.15 3.73 10.77
C LYS A 207 25.63 3.02 12.01
N TYR A 208 25.41 1.71 11.87
CA TYR A 208 25.06 0.85 12.98
C TYR A 208 26.14 0.91 14.08
N ASP A 209 25.68 0.98 15.32
CA ASP A 209 26.52 0.94 16.52
C ASP A 209 25.92 -0.11 17.46
N PRO A 210 26.64 -1.22 17.75
CA PRO A 210 26.13 -2.28 18.61
C PRO A 210 25.67 -1.81 20.00
N ALA A 211 26.25 -0.73 20.54
CA ALA A 211 25.85 -0.18 21.83
C ALA A 211 24.48 0.51 21.78
N LYS A 212 24.08 0.99 20.59
CA LYS A 212 22.86 1.76 20.34
C LYS A 212 21.75 0.96 19.65
N ALA A 213 21.94 -0.36 19.47
CA ALA A 213 20.98 -1.24 18.82
C ALA A 213 19.59 -1.19 19.50
N GLY A 214 18.55 -1.07 18.69
CA GLY A 214 17.14 -1.13 19.09
C GLY A 214 16.50 -2.50 18.84
N ASP A 215 15.21 -2.60 19.16
CA ASP A 215 14.38 -3.81 19.17
C ASP A 215 13.24 -3.79 18.14
N LYS A 216 13.51 -3.25 16.95
CA LYS A 216 12.57 -3.25 15.82
C LYS A 216 13.04 -4.13 14.66
N GLY A 217 13.78 -5.20 14.97
CA GLY A 217 14.23 -6.24 14.04
C GLY A 217 13.10 -7.17 13.60
N ASN A 218 11.96 -6.58 13.23
CA ASN A 218 10.70 -7.28 13.01
C ASN A 218 10.77 -8.18 11.77
N LEU A 219 10.11 -9.33 11.86
CA LEU A 219 10.02 -10.33 10.79
C LEU A 219 8.57 -10.64 10.46
N ALA A 220 8.27 -10.92 9.20
CA ALA A 220 6.92 -11.30 8.80
C ALA A 220 6.86 -12.37 7.71
N THR A 221 5.72 -13.06 7.66
CA THR A 221 5.29 -13.83 6.51
C THR A 221 3.84 -13.53 6.17
N ASN A 222 3.51 -13.50 4.88
CA ASN A 222 2.11 -13.33 4.44
C ASN A 222 1.34 -14.66 4.45
N SER A 223 2.01 -15.75 4.80
CA SER A 223 1.46 -17.10 4.81
C SER A 223 0.66 -17.36 6.08
N GLY A 224 -0.62 -17.70 5.92
CA GLY A 224 -1.50 -18.17 6.99
C GLY A 224 -1.33 -19.66 7.33
N LEU A 225 -0.25 -20.30 6.87
CA LEU A 225 0.02 -21.70 7.19
C LEU A 225 0.58 -21.86 8.61
N VAL A 226 0.37 -23.04 9.18
CA VAL A 226 0.97 -23.41 10.47
C VAL A 226 2.49 -23.45 10.34
N ASN A 227 3.21 -22.87 11.30
CA ASN A 227 4.68 -22.81 11.31
C ASN A 227 5.27 -22.17 10.04
N SER A 228 4.56 -21.19 9.46
CA SER A 228 5.02 -20.45 8.28
C SER A 228 6.20 -19.52 8.61
N LEU A 229 6.28 -19.06 9.86
CA LEU A 229 7.45 -18.38 10.42
C LEU A 229 8.05 -19.27 11.50
N LYS A 230 9.26 -19.77 11.26
CA LYS A 230 10.01 -20.58 12.21
C LYS A 230 11.21 -19.80 12.71
N VAL A 231 11.20 -19.48 14.00
CA VAL A 231 12.28 -18.76 14.69
C VAL A 231 13.42 -19.71 15.07
N GLY A 232 13.15 -21.02 15.18
CA GLY A 232 14.17 -21.98 15.61
C GLY A 232 14.75 -21.58 16.97
N ASN A 233 16.08 -21.59 17.09
CA ASN A 233 16.78 -21.14 18.30
C ASN A 233 17.32 -19.70 18.17
N ALA A 234 16.67 -18.87 17.36
CA ALA A 234 17.09 -17.48 17.14
C ALA A 234 16.57 -16.51 18.20
N ASP A 235 17.29 -15.41 18.36
CA ASP A 235 16.96 -14.27 19.21
C ASP A 235 16.43 -13.10 18.36
N VAL A 236 15.12 -12.88 18.37
CA VAL A 236 14.45 -11.81 17.63
C VAL A 236 14.16 -10.65 18.56
N GLN A 237 14.93 -9.56 18.45
CA GLN A 237 14.64 -8.30 19.13
C GLN A 237 13.68 -7.49 18.26
N GLY A 238 12.39 -7.80 18.40
CA GLY A 238 11.32 -7.24 17.59
C GLY A 238 10.08 -8.11 17.58
N HIS A 239 9.12 -7.72 16.74
CA HIS A 239 7.85 -8.42 16.56
C HIS A 239 7.93 -9.42 15.42
N VAL A 240 7.14 -10.48 15.52
CA VAL A 240 6.91 -11.45 14.46
C VAL A 240 5.46 -11.39 14.02
N ALA A 241 5.20 -11.46 12.72
CA ALA A 241 3.83 -11.46 12.20
C ALA A 241 3.64 -12.55 11.14
N THR A 242 2.51 -13.23 11.16
CA THR A 242 2.09 -14.19 10.12
C THR A 242 0.85 -13.70 9.41
N GLY A 243 0.53 -14.29 8.25
CA GLY A 243 -0.75 -14.05 7.61
C GLY A 243 -1.91 -14.57 8.46
N PRO A 244 -3.17 -14.20 8.13
CA PRO A 244 -4.37 -14.64 8.85
C PRO A 244 -4.40 -16.13 9.16
N ASN A 245 -4.54 -16.47 10.45
CA ASN A 245 -4.53 -17.84 10.99
C ASN A 245 -3.18 -18.59 10.90
N GLY A 246 -2.11 -17.91 10.51
CA GLY A 246 -0.75 -18.44 10.57
C GLY A 246 -0.30 -18.61 12.02
N THR A 247 0.73 -19.43 12.22
CA THR A 247 1.35 -19.59 13.53
C THR A 247 2.86 -19.51 13.44
N VAL A 248 3.46 -18.97 14.49
CA VAL A 248 4.91 -18.90 14.66
C VAL A 248 5.40 -20.15 15.39
N ALA A 249 6.38 -20.84 14.83
CA ALA A 249 7.09 -21.92 15.50
C ALA A 249 8.35 -21.36 16.15
N ILE A 250 8.57 -21.66 17.43
CA ILE A 250 9.79 -21.29 18.14
C ILE A 250 10.44 -22.55 18.72
N GLY A 251 11.77 -22.63 18.60
CA GLY A 251 12.57 -23.71 19.16
C GLY A 251 12.77 -23.53 20.68
N PRO A 252 13.27 -24.55 21.38
CA PRO A 252 13.41 -24.53 22.84
C PRO A 252 14.30 -23.40 23.39
N GLN A 253 15.22 -22.88 22.57
CA GLN A 253 16.14 -21.80 22.91
C GLN A 253 15.85 -20.51 22.13
N GLY A 254 14.75 -20.45 21.37
CA GLY A 254 14.40 -19.24 20.63
C GLY A 254 13.75 -18.22 21.55
N SER A 255 13.98 -16.93 21.28
CA SER A 255 13.38 -15.81 22.00
C SER A 255 12.85 -14.76 21.02
N VAL A 256 11.65 -14.25 21.25
CA VAL A 256 11.08 -13.12 20.49
C VAL A 256 10.52 -12.11 21.49
N GLY A 257 10.95 -10.86 21.41
CA GLY A 257 10.46 -9.83 22.32
C GLY A 257 11.21 -8.51 22.22
N SER A 258 11.00 -7.68 23.23
CA SER A 258 11.79 -6.46 23.48
C SER A 258 13.27 -6.78 23.64
N LYS A 259 14.13 -5.76 23.48
CA LYS A 259 15.58 -5.91 23.74
C LYS A 259 15.82 -6.55 25.11
N LYS A 260 15.10 -6.06 26.13
CA LYS A 260 15.22 -6.53 27.51
C LYS A 260 14.82 -8.01 27.65
N TRP A 261 13.66 -8.40 27.14
CA TRP A 261 13.15 -9.77 27.22
C TRP A 261 14.18 -10.78 26.71
N VAL A 262 14.71 -10.50 25.51
CA VAL A 262 15.71 -11.36 24.85
C VAL A 262 17.04 -11.34 25.63
N THR A 263 17.55 -10.17 26.02
CA THR A 263 18.84 -10.08 26.73
C THR A 263 18.81 -10.63 28.15
N ASP A 264 17.65 -10.66 28.80
CA ASP A 264 17.46 -11.29 30.11
C ASP A 264 17.47 -12.83 30.03
N GLY A 265 17.54 -13.41 28.83
CA GLY A 265 17.61 -14.85 28.58
C GLY A 265 16.27 -15.57 28.68
N ASN A 266 15.16 -14.85 28.47
CA ASN A 266 13.83 -15.47 28.43
C ASN A 266 13.66 -16.23 27.11
N ASN A 267 13.08 -17.43 27.16
CA ASN A 267 12.76 -18.22 25.97
C ASN A 267 11.26 -18.09 25.64
N GLY A 268 10.91 -18.28 24.38
CA GLY A 268 9.54 -18.11 23.90
C GLY A 268 9.26 -16.69 23.40
N ILE A 269 7.98 -16.42 23.17
CA ILE A 269 7.49 -15.16 22.61
C ILE A 269 6.93 -14.31 23.75
N GLU A 270 7.44 -13.09 23.90
CA GLU A 270 6.91 -12.09 24.83
C GLU A 270 5.45 -11.75 24.47
N ALA A 271 4.58 -11.61 25.46
CA ALA A 271 3.17 -11.31 25.23
C ALA A 271 3.02 -10.00 24.43
N GLY A 272 2.28 -10.05 23.31
CA GLY A 272 2.08 -8.91 22.41
C GLY A 272 3.13 -8.76 21.29
N TYR A 273 4.15 -9.61 21.25
CA TYR A 273 5.21 -9.56 20.22
C TYR A 273 4.99 -10.50 19.03
N ALA A 274 3.87 -11.23 19.00
CA ALA A 274 3.42 -11.99 17.85
C ALA A 274 2.01 -11.56 17.42
N SER A 275 1.80 -11.42 16.11
CA SER A 275 0.48 -11.21 15.50
C SER A 275 0.25 -12.15 14.31
N ASP A 276 -1.00 -12.32 13.92
CA ASP A 276 -1.44 -13.18 12.83
C ASP A 276 -2.23 -12.40 11.76
N ASP A 277 -2.03 -11.09 11.67
CA ASP A 277 -2.76 -10.17 10.79
C ASP A 277 -1.88 -9.49 9.75
N ALA A 278 -0.70 -10.06 9.45
CA ALA A 278 0.18 -9.54 8.42
C ALA A 278 -0.55 -9.57 7.07
N ASN A 279 -0.75 -8.39 6.49
CA ASN A 279 -1.23 -8.21 5.13
C ASN A 279 -0.27 -7.26 4.41
N ILE A 280 0.78 -7.86 3.84
CA ILE A 280 1.85 -7.13 3.16
C ILE A 280 1.62 -7.28 1.67
N ASP A 281 1.46 -6.15 0.97
CA ASP A 281 1.43 -6.15 -0.49
C ASP A 281 2.86 -6.32 -1.03
N ILE A 282 3.03 -7.28 -1.95
CA ILE A 282 4.33 -7.69 -2.48
C ILE A 282 4.23 -7.67 -4.01
N PRO A 283 4.43 -6.50 -4.63
CA PRO A 283 4.32 -6.37 -6.08
C PRO A 283 5.52 -6.98 -6.81
N ASP A 284 5.28 -7.46 -8.03
CA ASP A 284 6.34 -7.97 -8.90
C ASP A 284 7.25 -6.84 -9.40
N VAL A 285 8.56 -7.10 -9.39
CA VAL A 285 9.56 -6.19 -9.94
C VAL A 285 9.39 -6.08 -11.45
N GLN A 286 9.34 -4.86 -11.96
CA GLN A 286 9.31 -4.59 -13.39
C GLN A 286 10.72 -4.34 -13.94
N VAL A 287 10.92 -4.64 -15.22
CA VAL A 287 12.17 -4.34 -15.92
C VAL A 287 12.42 -2.82 -15.89
N PRO A 288 13.61 -2.35 -15.47
CA PRO A 288 13.84 -0.93 -15.17
C PRO A 288 13.89 -0.03 -16.41
N PHE A 289 14.28 -0.58 -17.56
CA PHE A 289 14.37 0.13 -18.83
C PHE A 289 14.39 -0.88 -19.99
N THR A 290 13.94 -0.45 -21.17
CA THR A 290 13.97 -1.24 -22.40
C THR A 290 14.91 -0.68 -23.46
N SER A 291 15.34 0.58 -23.32
CA SER A 291 16.25 1.30 -24.22
C SER A 291 17.17 2.24 -23.44
N ASN A 292 18.09 2.94 -24.13
CA ASN A 292 19.02 3.91 -23.54
C ASN A 292 19.93 3.33 -22.44
N TYR A 293 20.52 2.16 -22.70
CA TYR A 293 21.50 1.52 -21.82
C TYR A 293 22.85 1.38 -22.52
N SER A 294 23.92 1.29 -21.72
CA SER A 294 25.29 1.05 -22.18
C SER A 294 25.86 -0.24 -21.61
N ALA A 295 26.93 -0.76 -22.20
CA ALA A 295 27.75 -1.76 -21.53
C ALA A 295 28.65 -1.07 -20.49
N PRO A 296 28.89 -1.67 -19.30
CA PRO A 296 29.91 -1.17 -18.37
C PRO A 296 31.29 -1.13 -19.03
N LEU A 297 32.13 -0.21 -18.57
CA LEU A 297 33.53 -0.14 -19.00
C LEU A 297 34.34 -1.24 -18.32
N THR A 298 35.50 -1.59 -18.88
CA THR A 298 36.43 -2.56 -18.30
C THR A 298 37.82 -1.94 -18.21
N GLY A 299 38.66 -2.42 -17.28
CA GLY A 299 40.06 -1.97 -17.15
C GLY A 299 40.37 -1.35 -15.80
N LYS A 300 41.33 -0.41 -15.77
CA LYS A 300 41.85 0.15 -14.51
C LYS A 300 41.08 1.38 -14.03
N TYR A 301 40.86 1.49 -12.72
CA TYR A 301 40.32 2.71 -12.10
C TYR A 301 41.02 3.08 -10.78
N PRO A 302 41.53 4.32 -10.62
CA PRO A 302 41.64 5.37 -11.64
C PRO A 302 42.48 4.90 -12.85
N PRO A 303 42.31 5.52 -14.03
CA PRO A 303 43.04 5.11 -15.23
C PRO A 303 44.56 5.06 -15.00
N VAL A 304 45.23 4.10 -15.66
CA VAL A 304 46.70 3.90 -15.65
C VAL A 304 47.27 3.31 -14.35
N SER A 305 46.87 3.81 -13.17
CA SER A 305 47.49 3.45 -11.88
C SER A 305 46.63 2.55 -10.98
N GLY A 306 45.33 2.48 -11.20
CA GLY A 306 44.40 1.75 -10.33
C GLY A 306 44.38 0.23 -10.52
N PRO A 307 43.71 -0.49 -9.61
CA PRO A 307 43.39 -1.90 -9.81
C PRO A 307 42.49 -2.09 -11.05
N SER A 308 42.59 -3.28 -11.64
CA SER A 308 41.74 -3.69 -12.75
C SER A 308 40.38 -4.20 -12.24
N TYR A 309 39.33 -3.78 -12.92
CA TYR A 309 37.94 -4.19 -12.71
C TYR A 309 37.38 -4.77 -14.01
N ASP A 310 36.55 -5.80 -13.84
CA ASP A 310 35.82 -6.45 -14.94
C ASP A 310 34.66 -5.58 -15.41
N PHE A 311 34.07 -4.79 -14.49
CA PHE A 311 32.98 -3.87 -14.78
C PHE A 311 33.14 -2.56 -14.01
N ILE A 312 33.08 -1.43 -14.70
CA ILE A 312 33.13 -0.07 -14.14
C ILE A 312 31.88 0.67 -14.62
N MET A 313 31.09 1.18 -13.67
CA MET A 313 29.84 1.88 -13.94
C MET A 313 29.84 3.27 -13.29
N GLY A 314 29.57 4.29 -14.09
CA GLY A 314 29.28 5.65 -13.62
C GLY A 314 27.79 5.86 -13.41
N SER A 315 27.33 7.09 -13.60
CA SER A 315 25.89 7.38 -13.56
C SER A 315 25.22 7.01 -14.88
N GLY A 316 24.19 6.16 -14.83
CA GLY A 316 23.42 5.77 -16.03
C GLY A 316 22.82 4.37 -15.96
N ASN A 317 22.21 3.96 -17.07
CA ASN A 317 21.61 2.64 -17.25
C ASN A 317 22.60 1.71 -17.95
N TYR A 318 22.78 0.51 -17.40
CA TYR A 318 23.71 -0.48 -17.88
C TYR A 318 23.02 -1.84 -18.06
N ARG A 319 23.40 -2.60 -19.09
CA ARG A 319 22.89 -3.97 -19.28
C ARG A 319 24.02 -4.92 -19.57
N VAL A 320 24.00 -6.07 -18.93
CA VAL A 320 24.99 -7.15 -19.13
C VAL A 320 24.29 -8.51 -19.18
N SER A 321 24.85 -9.42 -19.97
CA SER A 321 24.37 -10.81 -19.95
C SER A 321 24.79 -11.55 -18.67
N SER A 322 26.02 -11.30 -18.21
CA SER A 322 26.57 -11.97 -17.03
C SER A 322 27.37 -11.00 -16.17
N LEU A 323 27.06 -10.96 -14.88
CA LEU A 323 27.75 -10.14 -13.89
C LEU A 323 28.50 -11.02 -12.90
N HIS A 324 29.81 -10.78 -12.77
CA HIS A 324 30.75 -11.58 -11.98
C HIS A 324 32.06 -10.77 -11.78
N GLY A 325 33.04 -11.33 -11.07
CA GLY A 325 34.36 -10.73 -10.96
C GLY A 325 34.40 -9.47 -10.07
N LYS A 326 35.25 -8.51 -10.45
CA LYS A 326 35.43 -7.24 -9.74
C LYS A 326 34.61 -6.14 -10.40
N VAL A 327 33.60 -5.66 -9.69
CA VAL A 327 32.72 -4.57 -10.13
C VAL A 327 33.00 -3.31 -9.34
N LEU A 328 33.15 -2.18 -10.02
CA LEU A 328 33.29 -0.86 -9.41
C LEU A 328 32.13 0.04 -9.84
N VAL A 329 31.51 0.71 -8.88
CA VAL A 329 30.47 1.71 -9.10
C VAL A 329 30.95 3.05 -8.58
N ILE A 330 31.05 4.04 -9.47
CA ILE A 330 31.58 5.37 -9.16
C ILE A 330 30.50 6.47 -9.16
N GLY A 331 29.26 6.13 -9.53
CA GLY A 331 28.14 7.06 -9.62
C GLY A 331 26.80 6.37 -9.34
N ASN A 332 25.71 6.90 -9.91
CA ASN A 332 24.36 6.35 -9.72
C ASN A 332 23.97 5.42 -10.88
N ALA A 333 24.20 4.12 -10.69
CA ALA A 333 24.01 3.11 -11.72
C ALA A 333 22.70 2.32 -11.53
N VAL A 334 21.99 2.09 -12.64
CA VAL A 334 20.92 1.09 -12.73
C VAL A 334 21.37 0.01 -13.69
N LEU A 335 21.51 -1.23 -13.20
CA LEU A 335 22.04 -2.35 -13.95
C LEU A 335 20.97 -3.42 -14.17
N LEU A 336 20.81 -3.89 -15.41
CA LEU A 336 20.01 -5.06 -15.76
C LEU A 336 20.93 -6.24 -16.11
N VAL A 337 20.72 -7.38 -15.45
CA VAL A 337 21.48 -8.62 -15.65
C VAL A 337 20.57 -9.69 -16.23
N ASP A 338 20.86 -10.17 -17.43
CA ASP A 338 19.94 -11.04 -18.17
C ASP A 338 20.05 -12.52 -17.78
N SER A 339 21.27 -13.08 -17.76
CA SER A 339 21.46 -14.54 -17.78
C SER A 339 22.15 -15.11 -16.55
N SER A 340 23.15 -14.41 -15.99
CA SER A 340 23.93 -14.93 -14.85
C SER A 340 24.35 -13.82 -13.89
N PHE A 341 24.12 -14.05 -12.60
CA PHE A 341 24.60 -13.20 -11.51
C PHE A 341 25.34 -14.10 -10.52
N SER A 342 26.67 -14.12 -10.58
CA SER A 342 27.48 -15.06 -9.79
C SER A 342 28.76 -14.42 -9.30
N PHE A 343 28.79 -14.11 -8.02
CA PHE A 343 29.99 -13.67 -7.30
C PHE A 343 30.46 -14.82 -6.41
N THR A 344 31.69 -15.29 -6.59
CA THR A 344 32.29 -16.37 -5.80
C THR A 344 33.77 -16.13 -5.56
N GLY A 345 34.39 -16.86 -4.63
CA GLY A 345 35.83 -16.77 -4.40
C GLY A 345 36.28 -15.37 -3.97
N GLN A 346 36.94 -14.64 -4.87
CA GLN A 346 37.46 -13.29 -4.61
C GLN A 346 36.67 -12.17 -5.31
N ASP A 347 35.56 -12.53 -5.95
CA ASP A 347 34.67 -11.57 -6.62
C ASP A 347 34.11 -10.56 -5.62
N GLN A 348 33.90 -9.33 -6.07
CA GLN A 348 33.51 -8.21 -5.22
C GLN A 348 32.80 -7.12 -6.00
N ILE A 349 31.77 -6.53 -5.41
CA ILE A 349 31.16 -5.28 -5.86
C ILE A 349 31.63 -4.18 -4.92
N THR A 350 32.27 -3.13 -5.45
CA THR A 350 32.75 -1.98 -4.67
C THR A 350 31.97 -0.73 -5.06
N LEU A 351 31.36 -0.08 -4.07
CA LEU A 351 30.76 1.24 -4.24
C LEU A 351 31.75 2.31 -3.77
N ASN A 352 31.97 3.34 -4.58
CA ASN A 352 32.62 4.55 -4.09
C ASN A 352 31.71 5.31 -3.12
N PRO A 353 32.27 6.14 -2.22
CA PRO A 353 31.46 7.03 -1.39
C PRO A 353 30.49 7.87 -2.23
N GLY A 354 29.21 7.86 -1.87
CA GLY A 354 28.11 8.52 -2.57
C GLY A 354 27.60 7.81 -3.83
N ALA A 355 28.19 6.67 -4.22
CA ALA A 355 27.72 5.89 -5.36
C ALA A 355 26.51 5.01 -4.98
N THR A 356 25.61 4.79 -5.93
CA THR A 356 24.44 3.92 -5.74
C THR A 356 24.33 2.91 -6.87
N LEU A 357 23.97 1.67 -6.54
CA LEU A 357 23.74 0.60 -7.50
C LEU A 357 22.37 -0.03 -7.24
N LYS A 358 21.51 0.06 -8.25
CA LYS A 358 20.27 -0.72 -8.33
C LYS A 358 20.47 -1.82 -9.37
N VAL A 359 20.52 -3.07 -8.95
CA VAL A 359 20.69 -4.21 -9.85
C VAL A 359 19.37 -4.97 -9.99
N TYR A 360 18.93 -5.15 -11.23
CA TYR A 360 17.74 -5.92 -11.61
C TYR A 360 18.22 -7.20 -12.27
N VAL A 361 17.84 -8.35 -11.72
CA VAL A 361 18.37 -9.65 -12.14
C VAL A 361 17.24 -10.51 -12.71
N ALA A 362 17.37 -10.84 -14.00
CA ALA A 362 16.50 -11.78 -14.70
C ALA A 362 16.99 -13.24 -14.61
N ALA A 363 18.25 -13.44 -14.20
CA ALA A 363 18.83 -14.78 -14.04
C ALA A 363 18.02 -15.61 -13.05
N ALA A 364 17.69 -16.86 -13.43
CA ALA A 364 16.90 -17.77 -12.59
C ALA A 364 17.58 -18.06 -11.25
N ASP A 365 18.91 -18.22 -11.29
CA ASP A 365 19.76 -18.43 -10.13
C ASP A 365 20.73 -17.27 -9.97
N ALA A 366 20.70 -16.64 -8.80
CA ALA A 366 21.60 -15.56 -8.44
C ALA A 366 22.41 -15.93 -7.19
N LYS A 367 23.72 -15.67 -7.24
CA LYS A 367 24.63 -15.91 -6.12
C LYS A 367 25.47 -14.68 -5.85
N LEU A 368 25.38 -14.20 -4.61
CA LEU A 368 26.25 -13.17 -4.07
C LEU A 368 27.09 -13.79 -2.96
N ALA A 369 28.30 -14.20 -3.32
CA ALA A 369 29.30 -14.74 -2.42
C ALA A 369 30.65 -14.05 -2.61
N GLY A 370 31.73 -14.70 -2.15
CA GLY A 370 33.08 -14.16 -2.25
C GLY A 370 33.32 -13.05 -1.24
N ASN A 371 33.88 -11.93 -1.70
CA ASN A 371 34.11 -10.75 -0.86
C ASN A 371 32.88 -9.82 -0.80
N GLY A 372 31.79 -10.19 -1.48
CA GLY A 372 30.49 -9.55 -1.35
C GLY A 372 30.42 -8.11 -1.88
N VAL A 373 29.67 -7.27 -1.17
CA VAL A 373 29.45 -5.86 -1.50
C VAL A 373 30.17 -4.98 -0.48
N VAL A 374 31.14 -4.20 -0.96
CA VAL A 374 31.82 -3.19 -0.16
C VAL A 374 31.07 -1.88 -0.31
N ASN A 375 30.37 -1.51 0.75
CA ASN A 375 29.61 -0.27 0.88
C ASN A 375 30.23 0.60 1.99
N PRO A 376 31.21 1.45 1.67
CA PRO A 376 31.96 2.21 2.67
C PRO A 376 31.10 3.22 3.44
N ASP A 377 29.99 3.67 2.83
CA ASP A 377 29.05 4.59 3.46
C ASP A 377 28.18 3.91 4.52
N GLY A 378 28.04 2.58 4.46
CA GLY A 378 27.22 1.81 5.40
C GLY A 378 25.71 2.07 5.26
N ASN A 379 25.28 2.73 4.18
CA ASN A 379 23.87 3.01 3.90
C ASN A 379 23.24 1.86 3.10
N PRO A 380 22.24 1.13 3.62
CA PRO A 380 21.59 0.04 2.89
C PRO A 380 20.92 0.47 1.58
N LEU A 381 20.57 1.75 1.41
CA LEU A 381 19.99 2.27 0.16
C LEU A 381 21.01 2.40 -0.97
N ALA A 382 22.32 2.36 -0.69
CA ALA A 382 23.36 2.46 -1.71
C ALA A 382 23.44 1.21 -2.59
N PHE A 383 23.10 0.03 -2.07
CA PHE A 383 23.03 -1.22 -2.84
C PHE A 383 21.65 -1.83 -2.76
N GLN A 384 20.97 -1.98 -3.90
CA GLN A 384 19.63 -2.54 -3.99
C GLN A 384 19.59 -3.64 -5.04
N TYR A 385 19.27 -4.86 -4.61
CA TYR A 385 19.06 -6.01 -5.46
C TYR A 385 17.56 -6.21 -5.69
N TYR A 386 17.17 -6.33 -6.95
CA TYR A 386 15.81 -6.60 -7.40
C TYR A 386 15.78 -7.86 -8.26
N GLY A 387 15.18 -8.93 -7.74
CA GLY A 387 14.89 -10.13 -8.52
C GLY A 387 13.65 -9.91 -9.39
N LEU A 388 13.81 -10.00 -10.71
CA LEU A 388 12.66 -10.01 -11.63
C LEU A 388 11.86 -11.31 -11.45
N PRO A 389 10.62 -11.43 -11.97
CA PRO A 389 9.79 -12.62 -11.79
C PRO A 389 10.44 -13.94 -12.27
N SER A 390 11.43 -13.85 -13.16
CA SER A 390 12.22 -15.00 -13.60
C SER A 390 13.30 -15.44 -12.60
N ASN A 391 13.66 -14.62 -11.61
CA ASN A 391 14.60 -14.99 -10.55
C ASN A 391 13.90 -15.85 -9.50
N THR A 392 14.35 -17.10 -9.38
CA THR A 392 13.74 -18.14 -8.54
C THR A 392 14.61 -18.56 -7.36
N SER A 393 15.91 -18.25 -7.40
CA SER A 393 16.82 -18.45 -6.29
C SER A 393 17.78 -17.28 -6.11
N LEU A 394 18.02 -16.92 -4.85
CA LEU A 394 19.04 -15.96 -4.44
C LEU A 394 19.82 -16.53 -3.26
N ASN A 395 21.10 -16.78 -3.47
CA ASN A 395 22.01 -17.25 -2.43
C ASN A 395 22.91 -16.09 -2.00
N LEU A 396 22.71 -15.62 -0.76
CA LEU A 396 23.56 -14.65 -0.08
C LEU A 396 24.41 -15.42 0.93
N GLY A 397 25.54 -15.96 0.47
CA GLY A 397 26.33 -16.90 1.25
C GLY A 397 27.81 -16.59 1.22
N GLY A 398 28.52 -16.81 2.32
CA GLY A 398 29.94 -16.47 2.45
C GLY A 398 30.20 -15.78 3.77
N ASN A 399 31.48 -15.67 4.15
CA ASN A 399 31.88 -15.01 5.38
C ASN A 399 32.11 -13.50 5.14
N PHE A 400 31.07 -12.77 4.73
CA PHE A 400 31.18 -11.34 4.46
C PHE A 400 29.95 -10.59 4.99
N ALA A 401 30.19 -9.35 5.43
CA ALA A 401 29.14 -8.43 5.85
C ALA A 401 28.42 -7.88 4.60
N PHE A 402 27.10 -8.04 4.53
CA PHE A 402 26.28 -7.43 3.49
C PHE A 402 25.59 -6.18 4.03
N THR A 403 25.67 -5.05 3.30
CA THR A 403 24.90 -3.84 3.61
C THR A 403 24.11 -3.42 2.37
N GLY A 404 22.81 -3.68 2.36
CA GLY A 404 21.97 -3.44 1.20
C GLY A 404 20.53 -3.93 1.36
N ILE A 405 19.75 -3.81 0.29
CA ILE A 405 18.38 -4.32 0.21
C ILE A 405 18.33 -5.46 -0.80
N ALA A 406 17.64 -6.55 -0.45
CA ALA A 406 17.36 -7.66 -1.36
C ALA A 406 15.85 -7.88 -1.51
N TYR A 407 15.28 -7.54 -2.66
CA TYR A 407 13.87 -7.69 -2.96
C TYR A 407 13.68 -8.65 -4.14
N ALA A 408 13.27 -9.89 -3.87
CA ALA A 408 13.09 -10.93 -4.88
C ALA A 408 11.80 -11.74 -4.59
N PRO A 409 10.62 -11.21 -4.96
CA PRO A 409 9.31 -11.78 -4.59
C PRO A 409 9.09 -13.25 -4.94
N GLU A 410 9.69 -13.71 -6.03
CA GLU A 410 9.55 -15.08 -6.53
C GLU A 410 10.73 -15.99 -6.21
N ALA A 411 11.78 -15.45 -5.59
CA ALA A 411 12.99 -16.21 -5.28
C ALA A 411 12.98 -16.82 -3.88
N THR A 412 13.53 -18.04 -3.76
CA THR A 412 13.94 -18.55 -2.46
C THR A 412 15.27 -17.92 -2.07
N ILE A 413 15.26 -17.11 -1.02
CA ILE A 413 16.46 -16.49 -0.46
C ILE A 413 17.07 -17.45 0.55
N THR A 414 18.31 -17.83 0.31
CA THR A 414 19.10 -18.60 1.27
C THR A 414 20.24 -17.72 1.76
N MET A 415 20.35 -17.59 3.08
CA MET A 415 21.50 -16.96 3.71
C MET A 415 22.20 -17.96 4.60
N GLY A 416 23.52 -17.98 4.55
CA GLY A 416 24.33 -18.93 5.29
C GLY A 416 25.65 -18.30 5.72
N GLY A 417 25.89 -18.29 7.03
CA GLY A 417 27.12 -17.76 7.65
C GLY A 417 27.73 -18.78 8.62
N GLY A 418 29.05 -18.93 8.54
CA GLY A 418 29.86 -19.71 9.49
C GLY A 418 30.86 -18.85 10.27
N GLY A 419 30.68 -17.53 10.23
CA GLY A 419 31.55 -16.54 10.86
C GLY A 419 31.19 -16.24 12.31
N SER A 420 31.99 -15.40 12.94
CA SER A 420 31.78 -14.85 14.29
C SER A 420 31.64 -13.32 14.28
N THR A 421 31.31 -12.75 13.11
CA THR A 421 31.23 -11.31 12.88
C THR A 421 29.98 -10.73 13.51
N THR A 422 30.08 -9.54 14.10
CA THR A 422 28.96 -8.88 14.79
C THR A 422 27.94 -8.25 13.83
N GLU A 423 28.27 -8.19 12.54
CA GLU A 423 27.50 -7.54 11.47
C GLU A 423 27.54 -8.43 10.23
N ASP A 424 26.51 -9.27 10.04
CA ASP A 424 26.47 -10.18 8.90
C ASP A 424 25.56 -9.64 7.79
N PHE A 425 24.42 -9.04 8.16
CA PHE A 425 23.49 -8.41 7.21
C PHE A 425 22.89 -7.14 7.79
N ILE A 426 23.08 -6.01 7.11
CA ILE A 426 22.47 -4.72 7.44
C ILE A 426 21.55 -4.29 6.30
N GLY A 427 20.28 -4.05 6.60
CA GLY A 427 19.29 -3.58 5.64
C GLY A 427 17.98 -4.35 5.72
N ALA A 428 17.45 -4.76 4.56
CA ALA A 428 16.19 -5.52 4.50
C ALA A 428 16.20 -6.56 3.39
N PHE A 429 15.40 -7.61 3.58
CA PHE A 429 15.21 -8.65 2.58
C PHE A 429 13.76 -9.10 2.46
N LEU A 430 13.33 -9.37 1.22
CA LEU A 430 12.04 -9.96 0.91
C LEU A 430 12.24 -11.06 -0.14
N GLY A 431 11.79 -12.27 0.19
CA GLY A 431 11.83 -13.43 -0.70
C GLY A 431 10.49 -14.17 -0.73
N LYS A 432 10.32 -15.07 -1.70
CA LYS A 432 9.20 -16.02 -1.70
C LYS A 432 9.24 -16.90 -0.47
N LYS A 433 10.39 -17.53 -0.26
CA LYS A 433 10.76 -18.26 0.96
C LYS A 433 12.11 -17.75 1.40
N VAL A 434 12.29 -17.59 2.70
CA VAL A 434 13.58 -17.20 3.27
C VAL A 434 14.07 -18.31 4.19
N THR A 435 15.32 -18.72 4.02
CA THR A 435 15.99 -19.64 4.94
C THR A 435 17.31 -19.03 5.40
N LEU A 436 17.41 -18.82 6.70
CA LEU A 436 18.61 -18.32 7.38
C LEU A 436 19.28 -19.49 8.10
N ASN A 437 20.52 -19.80 7.74
CA ASN A 437 21.27 -20.93 8.28
C ASN A 437 22.56 -20.48 8.97
N GLY A 438 22.93 -21.19 10.04
CA GLY A 438 24.16 -20.92 10.78
C GLY A 438 24.09 -19.67 11.65
N HIS A 439 25.22 -18.96 11.76
CA HIS A 439 25.31 -17.71 12.52
C HIS A 439 25.03 -16.52 11.60
N ILE A 440 23.98 -15.75 11.90
CA ILE A 440 23.63 -14.52 11.17
C ILE A 440 23.10 -13.47 12.14
N ASN A 441 23.76 -12.31 12.16
CA ASN A 441 23.25 -11.09 12.77
C ASN A 441 22.58 -10.21 11.71
N PHE A 442 21.24 -10.20 11.72
CA PHE A 442 20.42 -9.35 10.88
C PHE A 442 20.09 -8.03 11.58
N ILE A 443 20.42 -6.92 10.95
CA ILE A 443 20.25 -5.58 11.49
C ILE A 443 19.40 -4.78 10.51
N ARG A 444 18.19 -4.44 10.92
CA ARG A 444 17.26 -3.61 10.14
C ARG A 444 17.59 -2.13 10.30
N ASP A 445 17.74 -1.41 9.19
CA ASP A 445 17.68 0.07 9.21
C ASP A 445 16.23 0.54 9.13
N LEU A 446 15.81 1.45 10.02
CA LEU A 446 14.47 2.02 10.04
C LEU A 446 14.30 3.18 9.03
N ASN A 447 15.41 3.71 8.51
CA ASN A 447 15.39 4.81 7.55
C ASN A 447 15.28 4.33 6.10
N MET A 448 14.19 3.61 5.78
CA MET A 448 13.95 2.99 4.47
C MET A 448 12.97 3.76 3.58
N LYS A 449 12.88 5.08 3.75
CA LYS A 449 11.78 5.90 3.20
C LYS A 449 11.77 6.08 1.68
N THR A 450 12.77 5.62 0.94
CA THR A 450 12.99 5.94 -0.50
C THR A 450 13.26 4.73 -1.40
N ILE A 451 12.66 3.59 -1.11
CA ILE A 451 12.84 2.38 -1.95
C ILE A 451 11.89 2.42 -3.17
N PRO A 452 12.37 2.18 -4.41
CA PRO A 452 11.59 2.16 -5.66
C PRO A 452 10.33 1.28 -5.72
N ILE A 453 10.16 0.31 -4.83
CA ILE A 453 9.00 -0.60 -4.75
C ILE A 453 7.83 -0.01 -3.98
N ALA A 454 7.94 1.24 -3.55
CA ALA A 454 6.94 1.87 -2.71
C ALA A 454 5.70 2.26 -3.52
N GLN A 455 4.53 1.79 -3.08
CA GLN A 455 3.25 2.09 -3.72
C GLN A 455 2.42 3.02 -2.85
N TYR A 456 1.54 3.80 -3.48
CA TYR A 456 0.56 4.60 -2.75
C TYR A 456 -0.59 3.72 -2.31
N VAL A 457 -0.74 3.59 -1.00
CA VAL A 457 -1.85 2.86 -0.38
C VAL A 457 -2.78 3.84 0.32
N VAL A 458 -4.08 3.53 0.29
CA VAL A 458 -5.08 4.30 1.03
C VAL A 458 -4.82 4.14 2.53
N GLY A 459 -4.49 5.26 3.19
CA GLY A 459 -4.30 5.33 4.64
C GLY A 459 -5.58 5.68 5.39
N SER A 460 -6.49 6.43 4.78
CA SER A 460 -7.82 6.71 5.34
C SER A 460 -8.84 7.02 4.26
N TRP A 461 -10.11 6.68 4.53
CA TRP A 461 -11.26 6.99 3.68
C TRP A 461 -12.33 7.67 4.54
N ASN A 462 -12.52 8.98 4.34
CA ASN A 462 -13.47 9.77 5.13
C ASN A 462 -14.52 10.38 4.21
N GLU A 463 -15.78 10.07 4.45
CA GLU A 463 -16.87 10.80 3.79
C GLU A 463 -17.03 12.18 4.42
N VAL A 464 -17.05 13.21 3.59
CA VAL A 464 -17.16 14.60 3.99
C VAL A 464 -18.37 15.25 3.35
N LYS A 465 -18.87 16.32 3.96
CA LYS A 465 -20.02 17.06 3.40
C LYS A 465 -19.60 17.67 2.05
N PRO A 466 -20.37 17.45 0.97
CA PRO A 466 -20.15 18.13 -0.30
C PRO A 466 -20.62 19.58 -0.17
N ASP A 467 -19.67 20.52 -0.26
CA ASP A 467 -19.89 21.97 -0.14
C ASP A 467 -20.86 22.54 -1.18
#